data_AF-A0A8J2S062-F1
#
_entry.id   AF-A0A8J2S062-F1
#
_cell.length_a   1.000
_cell.length_b   1.000
_cell.length_c   1.000
_cell.angle_alpha   90.00
_cell.angle_beta   90.00
_cell.angle_gamma   90.00
#
_symmetry.space_group_name_H-M   'P 1'
#
loop_
_entity.id
_entity.type
_entity.pdbx_description
1 polymer ?
#
loop_
_entity_poly.entity_id
_entity_poly.type
_entity_poly.pdbx_seq_one_letter_code
_entity_poly.pdbx_strand_id
1 'polypeptide(L)'
;MSFEEDEYPMIEPHCKYHKKIYGGCKARVKAKLDDAIFTRQCDAQHNHPLVPDEQKLLRLVNMVVDAAAIDRRKPRIVFDAVRRKNPGVPIGYGDAIQRRMQRSKRRRQHQCLKLLKK
;
A
#
# COMPACT_ATOMS: atom_id res chain seq x y z
N MET A 1 -5.22 -21.56 32.12
CA MET A 1 -4.15 -21.32 31.11
C MET A 1 -4.28 -19.88 30.68
N SER A 2 -3.45 -19.02 31.26
CA SER A 2 -3.36 -17.59 30.95
C SER A 2 -2.71 -17.48 29.57
N PHE A 3 -3.40 -16.89 28.59
CA PHE A 3 -2.77 -16.50 27.33
C PHE A 3 -1.83 -15.35 27.66
N GLU A 4 -0.53 -15.60 27.62
CA GLU A 4 0.47 -14.53 27.59
C GLU A 4 0.16 -13.68 26.35
N GLU A 5 -0.12 -12.41 26.57
CA GLU A 5 -0.29 -11.43 25.51
C GLU A 5 1.07 -11.27 24.83
N ASP A 6 1.31 -12.08 23.80
CA ASP A 6 2.45 -11.93 22.91
C ASP A 6 2.46 -10.49 22.38
N GLU A 7 3.35 -9.69 22.96
CA GLU A 7 3.68 -8.33 22.59
C GLU A 7 4.18 -8.35 21.13
N TYR A 8 3.25 -8.21 20.18
CA TYR A 8 3.59 -8.17 18.76
C TYR A 8 4.62 -7.07 18.55
N PRO A 9 5.81 -7.37 18.00
CA PRO A 9 6.84 -6.36 17.81
C PRO A 9 6.26 -5.26 16.92
N MET A 10 6.18 -4.03 17.47
CA MET A 10 5.87 -2.85 16.68
C MET A 10 6.91 -2.74 15.57
N ILE A 11 6.54 -3.18 14.36
CA ILE A 11 7.36 -2.98 13.18
C ILE A 11 7.33 -1.47 12.92
N GLU A 12 8.44 -0.78 13.21
CA GLU A 12 8.64 0.61 12.82
C GLU A 12 9.19 0.66 11.39
N PRO A 13 8.35 0.84 10.35
CA PRO A 13 8.85 0.96 8.99
C PRO A 13 9.75 2.21 8.86
N HIS A 14 11.02 1.96 8.58
CA HIS A 14 11.97 2.99 8.20
C HIS A 14 11.68 3.51 6.79
N CYS A 15 12.01 4.78 6.55
CA CYS A 15 12.01 5.34 5.20
C CYS A 15 12.91 4.51 4.27
N LYS A 16 12.52 4.30 3.01
CA LYS A 16 13.35 3.60 2.01
C LYS A 16 14.73 4.26 1.78
N TYR A 17 14.82 5.57 2.04
CA TYR A 17 16.07 6.34 1.96
C TYR A 17 16.91 6.27 3.25
N HIS A 18 16.56 5.39 4.19
CA HIS A 18 17.26 5.27 5.48
C HIS A 18 18.71 4.80 5.34
N LYS A 19 19.01 3.95 4.36
CA LYS A 19 20.39 3.51 4.14
C LYS A 19 21.26 4.71 3.77
N LYS A 20 22.48 4.76 4.29
CA LYS A 20 23.45 5.84 4.02
C LYS A 20 23.64 6.10 2.52
N ILE A 21 23.64 5.04 1.71
CA ILE A 21 23.77 5.11 0.24
C ILE A 21 22.64 5.90 -0.45
N TYR A 22 21.49 6.11 0.22
CA TYR A 22 20.31 6.79 -0.31
C TYR A 22 20.01 8.12 0.40
N GLY A 23 20.97 8.63 1.19
CA GLY A 23 20.83 9.91 1.89
C GLY A 23 20.60 9.80 3.41
N GLY A 24 20.50 8.59 3.97
CA GLY A 24 20.53 8.40 5.43
C GLY A 24 19.29 8.92 6.18
N CYS A 25 18.11 8.87 5.55
CA CYS A 25 16.87 9.42 6.10
C CYS A 25 16.49 8.76 7.44
N LYS A 26 16.36 9.57 8.48
CA LYS A 26 15.97 9.11 9.83
C LYS A 26 14.45 9.14 10.05
N ALA A 27 13.66 9.49 9.04
CA ALA A 27 12.21 9.50 9.14
C ALA A 27 11.68 8.10 9.45
N ARG A 28 10.87 8.02 10.52
CA ARG A 28 10.17 6.83 10.96
C ARG A 28 8.68 7.07 10.84
N VAL A 29 7.95 6.03 10.44
CA VAL A 29 6.50 6.02 10.57
C VAL A 29 6.18 5.12 11.74
N LYS A 30 5.67 5.70 12.83
CA LYS A 30 5.10 4.92 13.92
C LYS A 30 3.71 4.49 13.51
N ALA A 31 3.44 3.19 13.51
CA ALA A 31 2.11 2.64 13.37
C ALA A 31 1.63 2.23 14.76
N LYS A 32 0.84 3.08 15.42
CA LYS A 32 0.13 2.67 16.63
C LYS A 32 -1.10 1.87 16.21
N LEU A 33 -1.30 0.71 16.84
CA LEU A 33 -2.40 -0.20 16.54
C LEU A 33 -3.62 0.07 17.44
N ASP A 34 -3.79 1.29 17.91
CA ASP A 34 -4.76 1.54 19.00
C ASP A 34 -6.22 1.51 18.52
N ASP A 35 -6.49 1.68 17.22
CA ASP A 35 -7.88 1.72 16.69
C ASP A 35 -8.08 1.00 15.34
N ALA A 36 -7.17 0.09 14.97
CA ALA A 36 -7.09 -0.43 13.59
C ALA A 36 -6.92 0.67 12.50
N ILE A 37 -6.57 1.88 12.91
CA ILE A 37 -6.24 3.03 12.06
C ILE A 37 -4.74 3.24 12.15
N PHE A 38 -4.04 3.14 11.02
CA PHE A 38 -2.63 3.50 10.93
C PHE A 38 -2.47 5.01 11.09
N THR A 39 -2.32 5.50 12.33
CA THR A 39 -2.01 6.91 12.58
C THR A 39 -0.57 7.19 12.18
N ARG A 40 -0.37 7.96 11.11
CA ARG A 40 0.94 8.34 10.59
C ARG A 40 1.57 9.41 11.47
N GLN A 41 2.14 9.03 12.60
CA GLN A 41 3.03 9.91 13.36
C GLN A 41 4.40 9.92 12.65
N CYS A 42 4.63 10.96 11.84
CA CYS A 42 5.93 11.23 11.23
C CYS A 42 6.73 12.14 12.16
N ASP A 43 7.52 11.55 13.07
CA ASP A 43 8.29 12.31 14.07
C ASP A 43 9.51 13.05 13.47
N ALA A 44 9.82 12.88 12.19
CA ALA A 44 10.98 13.52 11.56
C ALA A 44 10.69 13.99 10.13
N GLN A 45 11.15 15.21 9.82
CA GLN A 45 11.21 15.73 8.47
C GLN A 45 12.09 14.81 7.60
N HIS A 46 11.58 14.47 6.42
CA HIS A 46 12.35 13.74 5.43
C HIS A 46 13.50 14.62 4.93
N ASN A 47 14.74 14.10 4.96
CA ASN A 47 15.92 14.80 4.44
C ASN A 47 16.13 14.61 2.93
N HIS A 48 15.12 14.10 2.24
CA HIS A 48 15.13 13.87 0.80
C HIS A 48 13.89 14.50 0.17
N PRO A 49 14.01 15.04 -1.06
CA PRO A 49 12.84 15.53 -1.78
C PRO A 49 11.84 14.40 -2.01
N LEU A 50 10.58 14.76 -2.11
CA LEU A 50 9.54 13.86 -2.62
C LEU A 50 9.88 13.60 -4.08
N VAL A 51 10.28 12.39 -4.45
CA VAL A 51 10.53 12.06 -5.87
C VAL A 51 9.16 12.00 -6.57
N PRO A 52 8.82 13.01 -7.38
CA PRO A 52 7.44 13.18 -7.85
C PRO A 52 7.01 12.04 -8.78
N ASP A 53 7.94 11.48 -9.56
CA ASP A 53 7.62 10.44 -10.53
C ASP A 53 7.37 9.07 -9.88
N GLU A 54 8.12 8.74 -8.82
CA GLU A 54 7.84 7.53 -8.03
C GLU A 54 6.50 7.63 -7.29
N GLN A 55 6.13 8.83 -6.83
CA GLN A 55 4.81 9.04 -6.25
C GLN A 55 3.70 8.92 -7.28
N LYS A 56 3.87 9.46 -8.49
CA LYS A 56 2.92 9.28 -9.59
C LYS A 56 2.72 7.80 -9.91
N LEU A 57 3.81 7.03 -9.98
CA LEU A 57 3.75 5.59 -10.22
C LEU A 57 3.03 4.86 -9.08
N LEU A 58 3.37 5.15 -7.82
CA LEU A 58 2.72 4.53 -6.65
C LEU A 58 1.22 4.88 -6.57
N ARG A 59 0.85 6.14 -6.83
CA ARG A 59 -0.56 6.57 -6.89
C ARG A 59 -1.31 5.79 -7.97
N LEU A 60 -0.71 5.63 -9.15
CA LEU A 60 -1.34 4.89 -10.24
C LEU A 60 -1.51 3.40 -9.91
N VAL A 61 -0.50 2.78 -9.29
CA VAL A 61 -0.59 1.39 -8.82
C VAL A 61 -1.73 1.24 -7.81
N ASN A 62 -1.86 2.15 -6.84
CA ASN A 62 -2.94 2.10 -5.86
C ASN A 62 -4.31 2.26 -6.52
N MET A 63 -4.47 3.21 -7.45
CA MET A 63 -5.71 3.37 -8.23
C MET A 63 -6.10 2.11 -9.00
N VAL A 64 -5.14 1.44 -9.66
CA VAL A 64 -5.38 0.17 -10.36
C VAL A 64 -5.85 -0.90 -9.37
N VAL A 65 -5.21 -0.99 -8.22
CA VAL A 65 -5.51 -2.00 -7.20
C VAL A 65 -6.89 -1.77 -6.58
N ASP A 66 -7.26 -0.52 -6.32
CA ASP A 66 -8.56 -0.15 -5.76
C ASP A 66 -9.69 -0.34 -6.78
N ALA A 67 -9.48 0.10 -8.02
CA ALA A 67 -10.43 -0.11 -9.11
C ALA A 67 -10.66 -1.61 -9.35
N ALA A 68 -9.59 -2.40 -9.35
CA ALA A 68 -9.68 -3.84 -9.49
C ALA A 68 -10.42 -4.49 -8.32
N ALA A 69 -10.30 -3.96 -7.11
CA ALA A 69 -10.95 -4.56 -5.95
C ALA A 69 -12.49 -4.48 -6.03
N ILE A 70 -13.01 -3.46 -6.71
CA ILE A 70 -14.45 -3.21 -6.88
C ILE A 70 -14.96 -3.84 -8.18
N ASP A 71 -14.18 -3.72 -9.27
CA ASP A 71 -14.60 -4.13 -10.60
C ASP A 71 -14.49 -5.65 -10.82
N ARG A 72 -15.60 -6.25 -11.25
CA ARG A 72 -15.72 -7.67 -11.59
C ARG A 72 -15.15 -8.01 -12.97
N ARG A 73 -14.88 -7.00 -13.81
CA ARG A 73 -14.28 -7.18 -15.15
C ARG A 73 -12.86 -7.79 -15.07
N LYS A 74 -12.36 -8.24 -16.22
CA LYS A 74 -11.00 -8.78 -16.35
C LYS A 74 -9.97 -7.75 -15.87
N PRO A 75 -8.96 -8.14 -15.06
CA PRO A 75 -8.01 -7.17 -14.48
C PRO A 75 -7.28 -6.34 -15.54
N ARG A 76 -7.01 -6.91 -16.72
CA ARG A 76 -6.41 -6.17 -17.82
C ARG A 76 -7.24 -4.97 -18.29
N ILE A 77 -8.56 -5.12 -18.37
CA ILE A 77 -9.48 -4.05 -18.79
C ILE A 77 -9.46 -2.92 -17.76
N VAL A 78 -9.47 -3.26 -16.47
CA VAL A 78 -9.41 -2.30 -15.36
C VAL A 78 -8.08 -1.54 -15.38
N PHE A 79 -6.98 -2.25 -15.59
CA PHE A 79 -5.65 -1.65 -15.73
C PHE A 79 -5.59 -0.69 -16.91
N ASP A 80 -6.03 -1.12 -18.10
CA ASP A 80 -5.96 -0.29 -19.30
C ASP A 80 -6.85 0.97 -19.18
N ALA A 81 -8.00 0.86 -18.51
CA ALA A 81 -8.87 2.01 -18.23
C ALA A 81 -8.19 3.05 -17.32
N VAL A 82 -7.53 2.59 -16.24
CA VAL A 82 -6.81 3.47 -15.30
C VAL A 82 -5.56 4.07 -15.97
N ARG A 83 -4.85 3.29 -16.79
CA ARG A 83 -3.69 3.76 -17.56
C ARG A 83 -4.07 4.83 -18.58
N ARG A 84 -5.18 4.66 -19.31
CA ARG A 84 -5.67 5.67 -20.28
C ARG A 84 -6.01 7.00 -19.62
N LYS A 85 -6.50 6.98 -18.38
CA LYS A 85 -6.79 8.19 -17.59
C LYS A 85 -5.54 8.89 -17.07
N ASN A 86 -4.38 8.23 -17.07
CA ASN A 86 -3.12 8.75 -16.55
C ASN A 86 -2.01 8.60 -17.60
N PRO A 87 -2.10 9.34 -18.72
CA PRO A 87 -1.05 9.36 -19.73
C PRO A 87 0.26 9.90 -19.11
N GLY A 88 1.40 9.35 -19.54
CA GLY A 88 2.73 9.82 -19.12
C GLY A 88 3.36 9.12 -17.90
N VAL A 89 2.67 8.17 -17.27
CA VAL A 89 3.27 7.34 -16.22
C VAL A 89 3.72 5.99 -16.82
N PRO A 90 5.02 5.66 -16.80
CA PRO A 90 5.52 4.40 -17.36
C PRO A 90 5.14 3.22 -16.45
N ILE A 91 3.98 2.63 -16.72
CA ILE A 91 3.47 1.47 -15.98
C ILE A 91 3.13 0.32 -16.93
N GLY A 92 3.66 -0.87 -16.61
CA GLY A 92 3.42 -2.10 -17.36
C GLY A 92 2.47 -3.05 -16.61
N TYR A 93 1.66 -3.79 -17.36
CA TYR A 93 0.81 -4.85 -16.80
C TYR A 93 1.64 -6.13 -16.60
N GLY A 94 2.54 -6.12 -15.62
CA GLY A 94 3.36 -7.29 -15.26
C GLY A 94 2.78 -8.08 -14.09
N ASP A 95 3.38 -9.23 -13.79
CA ASP A 95 2.97 -10.13 -12.70
C ASP A 95 2.87 -9.45 -11.34
N ALA A 96 3.74 -8.48 -11.07
CA ALA A 96 3.73 -7.73 -9.81
C ALA A 96 2.40 -6.97 -9.62
N ILE A 97 1.88 -6.33 -10.66
CA ILE A 97 0.60 -5.61 -10.61
C ILE A 97 -0.55 -6.61 -10.51
N GLN A 98 -0.51 -7.69 -11.30
CA GLN A 98 -1.54 -8.73 -11.27
C GLN A 98 -1.68 -9.35 -9.88
N ARG A 99 -0.56 -9.72 -9.24
CA ARG A 99 -0.54 -10.26 -7.87
C ARG A 99 -1.10 -9.26 -6.86
N ARG A 100 -0.81 -7.96 -6.99
CA ARG A 100 -1.38 -6.91 -6.12
C ARG A 100 -2.89 -6.78 -6.27
N MET A 101 -3.38 -6.74 -7.52
CA MET A 101 -4.83 -6.68 -7.81
C MET A 101 -5.56 -7.90 -7.23
N GLN A 102 -5.02 -9.10 -7.43
CA GLN A 102 -5.60 -10.34 -6.88
C GLN A 102 -5.61 -10.34 -5.34
N ARG A 103 -4.52 -9.94 -4.70
CA ARG A 103 -4.46 -9.82 -3.23
C ARG A 103 -5.51 -8.85 -2.70
N SER A 104 -5.72 -7.72 -3.37
CA SER A 104 -6.75 -6.75 -2.98
C SER A 104 -8.17 -7.29 -3.12
N LYS A 105 -8.49 -7.96 -4.24
CA LYS A 105 -9.76 -8.67 -4.43
C LYS A 105 -10.03 -9.67 -3.31
N ARG A 106 -9.04 -10.51 -2.97
CA ARG A 106 -9.16 -11.50 -1.88
C ARG A 106 -9.39 -10.85 -0.51
N ARG A 107 -8.68 -9.75 -0.20
CA ARG A 107 -8.85 -9.03 1.07
C ARG A 107 -10.28 -8.51 1.24
N ARG A 108 -10.88 -7.93 0.19
CA ARG A 108 -12.27 -7.46 0.24
C ARG A 108 -13.30 -8.58 0.32
N GLN A 109 -13.09 -9.69 -0.40
CA GLN A 109 -13.97 -10.87 -0.28
C GLN A 109 -13.99 -11.41 1.16
N HIS A 110 -12.83 -11.49 1.80
CA HIS A 110 -12.73 -11.94 3.18
C HIS A 110 -13.39 -10.98 4.18
N GLN A 111 -13.32 -9.66 3.96
CA GLN A 111 -14.04 -8.68 4.78
C GLN A 111 -15.57 -8.78 4.60
N CYS A 112 -16.05 -8.96 3.37
CA CYS A 112 -17.48 -9.15 3.08
C CYS A 112 -18.05 -10.40 3.78
N LEU A 113 -17.29 -11.51 3.78
CA LEU A 113 -17.67 -12.75 4.46
C LEU A 113 -17.70 -12.64 5.99
N LYS A 114 -16.88 -11.76 6.57
CA LYS A 114 -16.89 -11.49 8.03
C LYS A 114 -18.08 -10.64 8.46
N LEU A 115 -18.53 -9.72 7.60
CA LEU A 115 -19.69 -8.86 7.87
C LEU A 115 -21.03 -9.61 7.78
N LEU A 116 -21.10 -10.69 6.99
CA LEU A 116 -22.29 -11.53 6.84
C LEU A 116 -22.47 -12.57 7.97
N LYS A 117 -21.51 -12.69 8.89
CA LYS A 117 -21.54 -13.64 10.02
C LYS A 117 -21.82 -12.97 11.38
N LYS A 118 -22.33 -11.75 11.38
CA LYS A 118 -22.77 -11.03 12.58
C LYS A 118 -24.28 -10.91 12.59
#